data_AF-A0A927JHZ6-F1
#
_entry.id   AF-A0A927JHZ6-F1
#
_cell.length_a   1.000
_cell.length_b   1.000
_cell.length_c   1.000
_cell.angle_alpha   90.00
_cell.angle_beta   90.00
_cell.angle_gamma   90.00
#
_symmetry.space_group_name_H-M   'P 1'
#
loop_
_entity.id
_entity.type
_entity.pdbx_description
1 polymer ?
#
loop_
_entity_poly.entity_id
_entity_poly.type
_entity_poly.pdbx_seq_one_letter_code
_entity_poly.pdbx_strand_id
1 'polypeptide(L)'
;MITSTAAAYDSVSFFLGSIDTYNAVEVLSATGSVISRFTGTDFVANANGNQDLPNTNRRITIGRDVNDVAIGGIRFLSNGNSLEVDNVVFAVPEPSTWAMMFLGFGMIGTAARYRRRNRNVSYA
;
A
#
# COMPACT_ATOMS: atom_id res chain seq x y z
N MET A 1 -7.60 -22.61 -7.75
CA MET A 1 -8.77 -21.72 -7.73
C MET A 1 -8.26 -20.29 -7.73
N ILE A 2 -8.74 -19.44 -8.63
CA ILE A 2 -8.38 -18.01 -8.67
C ILE A 2 -9.52 -17.24 -7.99
N THR A 3 -9.18 -16.33 -7.08
CA THR A 3 -10.15 -15.45 -6.40
C THR A 3 -9.80 -14.01 -6.74
N SER A 4 -10.79 -13.23 -7.18
CA SER A 4 -10.67 -11.79 -7.39
C SER A 4 -11.68 -11.08 -6.51
N THR A 5 -11.25 -10.00 -5.87
CA THR A 5 -12.11 -9.12 -5.07
C THR A 5 -11.82 -7.69 -5.47
N ALA A 6 -12.87 -6.88 -5.60
CA ALA A 6 -12.70 -5.44 -5.69
C ALA A 6 -12.27 -4.95 -4.30
N ALA A 7 -11.13 -4.28 -4.23
CA ALA A 7 -10.61 -3.70 -3.00
C ALA A 7 -10.31 -2.21 -3.24
N ALA A 8 -10.44 -1.41 -2.20
CA ALA A 8 -10.15 0.00 -2.21
C ALA A 8 -8.87 0.23 -1.38
N TYR A 9 -7.83 0.74 -2.03
CA TYR A 9 -6.51 0.96 -1.44
C TYR A 9 -6.14 2.44 -1.50
N ASP A 10 -5.40 2.90 -0.49
CA ASP A 10 -4.89 4.28 -0.43
C ASP A 10 -3.54 4.46 -1.12
N SER A 11 -2.78 3.38 -1.27
CA SER A 11 -1.54 3.40 -2.04
C SER A 11 -1.19 2.03 -2.60
N VAL A 12 -0.36 2.04 -3.63
CA VAL A 12 0.29 0.87 -4.21
C VAL A 12 1.76 1.18 -4.40
N SER A 13 2.60 0.17 -4.22
CA SER A 13 4.03 0.26 -4.51
C SER A 13 4.50 -0.96 -5.26
N PHE A 14 5.56 -0.80 -6.03
CA PHE A 14 6.18 -1.87 -6.80
C PHE A 14 7.63 -1.51 -7.06
N PHE A 15 8.47 -2.51 -7.29
CA PHE A 15 9.83 -2.33 -7.76
C PHE A 15 9.85 -2.43 -9.29
N LEU A 16 10.48 -1.47 -9.95
CA LEU A 16 10.56 -1.37 -11.40
C LEU A 16 12.02 -1.63 -11.81
N GLY A 17 12.24 -2.71 -12.58
CA GLY A 17 13.57 -3.20 -12.98
C GLY A 17 14.32 -2.26 -13.92
N SER A 18 13.59 -1.47 -14.71
CA SER A 18 14.15 -0.41 -15.55
C SER A 18 13.10 0.67 -15.85
N ILE A 19 13.53 1.92 -15.83
CA ILE A 19 12.72 3.04 -16.31
C ILE A 19 12.99 3.23 -17.80
N ASP A 20 11.98 2.94 -18.62
CA ASP A 20 12.01 3.06 -20.08
C ASP A 20 10.91 3.98 -20.60
N THR A 21 11.18 4.70 -21.70
CA THR A 21 10.22 5.63 -22.32
C THR A 21 9.01 4.93 -22.96
N TYR A 22 9.13 3.65 -23.30
CA TYR A 22 8.07 2.84 -23.90
C TYR A 22 7.23 2.06 -22.87
N ASN A 23 7.56 2.20 -21.58
CA ASN A 23 6.85 1.59 -20.46
C ASN A 23 5.82 2.56 -19.88
N ALA A 24 4.68 2.01 -19.42
CA ALA A 24 3.67 2.77 -18.71
C ALA A 24 3.02 1.98 -17.58
N VAL A 25 2.57 2.72 -16.57
CA VAL A 25 1.87 2.21 -15.39
C VAL A 25 0.55 2.97 -15.25
N GLU A 26 -0.56 2.24 -15.28
CA GLU A 26 -1.89 2.80 -15.05
C GLU A 26 -2.40 2.41 -13.67
N VAL A 27 -2.95 3.38 -12.95
CA VAL A 27 -3.69 3.14 -11.72
C VAL A 27 -5.16 3.02 -12.07
N LEU A 28 -5.79 1.95 -11.60
CA LEU A 28 -7.19 1.65 -11.86
C LEU A 28 -8.01 1.91 -10.61
N SER A 29 -9.24 2.36 -10.80
CA SER A 29 -10.28 2.39 -9.78
C SER A 29 -10.81 1.00 -9.45
N ALA A 30 -11.59 0.87 -8.39
CA ALA A 30 -12.26 -0.38 -8.02
C ALA A 30 -13.21 -0.93 -9.11
N THR A 31 -13.65 -0.08 -10.04
CA THR A 31 -14.48 -0.47 -11.21
C THR A 31 -13.66 -0.74 -12.47
N GLY A 32 -12.33 -0.61 -12.42
CA GLY A 32 -11.41 -0.87 -13.53
C GLY A 32 -11.15 0.32 -14.46
N SER A 33 -11.78 1.48 -14.24
CA SER A 33 -11.49 2.71 -14.97
C SER A 33 -10.11 3.24 -14.61
N VAL A 34 -9.35 3.73 -15.60
CA VAL A 34 -8.03 4.35 -15.39
C VAL A 34 -8.20 5.69 -14.66
N ILE A 35 -7.57 5.83 -13.50
CA ILE A 35 -7.52 7.06 -12.70
C ILE A 35 -6.35 7.91 -13.16
N SER A 36 -5.19 7.29 -13.32
CA SER A 36 -3.95 7.97 -13.72
C SER A 36 -3.07 7.04 -14.55
N ARG A 37 -2.18 7.64 -15.35
CA ARG A 37 -1.20 6.96 -16.18
C ARG A 37 0.15 7.65 -16.03
N PHE A 38 1.16 6.85 -15.75
CA PHE A 38 2.56 7.27 -15.64
C PHE A 38 3.38 6.56 -16.71
N THR A 39 4.34 7.26 -17.29
CA THR A 39 5.27 6.80 -18.31
C THR A 39 6.70 6.92 -17.79
N GLY A 40 7.67 6.36 -18.52
CA GLY A 40 9.08 6.49 -18.15
C GLY A 40 9.56 7.92 -17.88
N THR A 41 8.94 8.92 -18.52
CA THR A 41 9.30 10.35 -18.34
C THR A 41 8.67 11.00 -17.12
N ASP A 42 7.64 10.39 -16.52
CA ASP A 42 6.98 10.93 -15.32
C ASP A 42 7.75 10.59 -14.04
N PHE A 43 8.70 9.65 -14.11
CA PHE A 43 9.55 9.29 -12.99
C PHE A 43 10.76 10.23 -12.88
N VAL A 44 11.24 10.47 -11.66
CA VAL A 44 12.29 11.47 -11.35
C VAL A 44 13.63 11.19 -12.05
N ALA A 45 13.90 9.94 -12.45
CA ALA A 45 15.09 9.60 -13.20
C ALA A 45 14.79 9.54 -14.70
N ASN A 46 15.68 10.10 -15.52
CA ASN A 46 15.56 10.03 -16.96
C ASN A 46 15.51 8.57 -17.41
N ALA A 47 14.45 8.22 -18.14
CA ALA A 47 14.29 6.92 -18.73
C ALA A 47 15.46 6.60 -19.68
N ASN A 48 16.17 5.51 -19.39
CA ASN A 48 17.33 5.07 -20.16
C ASN A 48 17.46 3.54 -20.23
N GLY A 49 16.52 2.80 -19.65
CA GLY A 49 16.49 1.34 -19.68
C GLY A 49 17.60 0.64 -18.88
N ASN A 50 18.31 1.36 -18.00
CA ASN A 50 19.40 0.77 -17.22
C ASN A 50 18.87 -0.04 -16.03
N GLN A 51 19.23 -1.32 -15.99
CA GLN A 51 18.82 -2.31 -14.98
C GLN A 51 19.74 -2.40 -13.75
N ASP A 52 20.93 -1.81 -13.81
CA ASP A 52 21.96 -1.97 -12.78
C ASP A 52 21.98 -0.82 -11.77
N LEU A 53 21.59 0.38 -12.22
CA LEU A 53 21.69 1.59 -11.41
C LEU A 53 20.43 1.79 -10.54
N PRO A 54 20.59 2.03 -9.22
CA PRO A 54 19.44 2.24 -8.32
C PRO A 54 18.58 3.46 -8.63
N ASN A 55 19.03 4.37 -9.49
CA ASN A 55 18.25 5.54 -9.87
C ASN A 55 17.20 5.22 -10.94
N THR A 56 17.48 4.26 -11.83
CA THR A 56 16.62 3.81 -12.94
C THR A 56 16.08 2.40 -12.74
N ASN A 57 16.51 1.72 -11.68
CA ASN A 57 15.95 0.47 -11.16
C ASN A 57 15.56 0.67 -9.68
N ARG A 58 14.26 0.87 -9.39
CA ARG A 58 13.83 1.35 -8.06
C ARG A 58 12.39 1.04 -7.68
N ARG A 59 12.10 1.18 -6.37
CA ARG A 59 10.73 1.18 -5.85
C ARG A 59 10.00 2.48 -6.21
N ILE A 60 8.83 2.32 -6.80
CA ILE A 60 7.84 3.36 -7.07
C ILE A 60 6.71 3.21 -6.04
N THR A 61 6.24 4.32 -5.50
CA THR A 61 5.08 4.36 -4.60
C THR A 61 4.10 5.40 -5.12
N ILE A 62 2.86 4.98 -5.32
CA ILE A 62 1.76 5.83 -5.76
C ILE A 62 0.74 5.85 -4.64
N GLY A 63 0.54 7.02 -4.05
CA GLY A 63 -0.52 7.28 -3.08
C GLY A 63 -1.63 8.11 -3.71
N ARG A 64 -2.78 8.11 -3.05
CA ARG A 64 -3.90 8.99 -3.37
C ARG A 64 -4.11 10.00 -2.24
N ASP A 65 -4.65 11.16 -2.57
CA ASP A 65 -5.12 12.10 -1.56
C ASP A 65 -6.53 11.70 -1.05
N VAL A 66 -6.94 12.28 0.09
CA VAL A 66 -8.21 11.95 0.77
C VAL A 66 -9.45 12.02 -0.14
N ASN A 67 -9.46 12.97 -1.09
CA ASN A 67 -10.60 13.23 -1.97
C ASN A 67 -10.50 12.53 -3.33
N ASP A 68 -9.41 11.82 -3.60
CA ASP A 68 -9.24 11.12 -4.87
C ASP A 68 -10.15 9.88 -4.94
N VAL A 69 -10.20 9.25 -6.12
CA VAL A 69 -10.83 7.93 -6.27
C VAL A 69 -9.92 6.87 -5.66
N ALA A 70 -10.51 5.84 -5.03
CA ALA A 70 -9.72 4.77 -4.40
C ALA A 70 -9.05 3.88 -5.44
N ILE A 71 -7.84 3.41 -5.12
CA ILE A 71 -7.09 2.51 -6.01
C ILE A 71 -7.71 1.12 -5.91
N GLY A 72 -8.15 0.59 -7.06
CA GLY A 72 -8.64 -0.77 -7.21
C GLY A 72 -7.64 -1.74 -7.82
N GLY A 73 -6.63 -1.22 -8.51
CA GLY A 73 -5.61 -2.04 -9.12
C GLY A 73 -4.54 -1.24 -9.84
N ILE A 74 -3.59 -1.97 -10.41
CA ILE A 74 -2.50 -1.43 -11.22
C ILE A 74 -2.39 -2.24 -12.50
N ARG A 75 -2.07 -1.57 -13.61
CA ARG A 75 -1.83 -2.20 -14.90
C ARG A 75 -0.48 -1.75 -15.43
N PHE A 76 0.34 -2.72 -15.80
CA PHE A 76 1.64 -2.50 -16.41
C PHE A 76 1.54 -2.70 -17.91
N LEU A 77 2.10 -1.77 -18.68
CA LEU A 77 2.07 -1.79 -20.13
C LEU A 77 3.47 -1.54 -20.67
N SER A 78 3.80 -2.21 -21.78
CA SER A 78 4.96 -1.91 -22.59
C SER A 78 4.57 -1.97 -24.06
N ASN A 79 5.09 -1.02 -24.84
CA ASN A 79 5.00 -1.02 -26.31
C ASN A 79 6.32 -1.45 -26.97
N GLY A 80 7.29 -1.93 -26.19
CA GLY A 80 8.62 -2.33 -26.64
C GLY A 80 9.08 -3.61 -25.94
N ASN A 81 10.27 -3.59 -25.35
CA ASN A 81 10.78 -4.69 -24.54
C ASN A 81 9.92 -4.92 -23.30
N SER A 82 9.98 -6.11 -22.72
CA SER A 82 9.22 -6.45 -21.52
C SER A 82 9.49 -5.48 -20.37
N LEU A 83 8.42 -5.09 -19.68
CA LEU A 83 8.50 -4.32 -18.44
C LEU A 83 8.76 -5.27 -17.26
N GLU A 84 9.79 -5.00 -16.49
CA GLU A 84 10.21 -5.80 -15.34
C GLU A 84 9.65 -5.22 -14.03
N VAL A 85 8.85 -5.99 -13.28
CA VAL A 85 8.26 -5.58 -12.01
C VAL A 85 8.37 -6.67 -10.95
N ASP A 86 8.65 -6.25 -9.72
CA ASP A 86 8.63 -7.08 -8.50
C ASP A 86 7.94 -6.34 -7.33
N ASN A 87 7.69 -7.04 -6.23
CA ASN A 87 7.22 -6.51 -4.95
C ASN A 87 6.00 -5.59 -5.07
N VAL A 88 4.99 -5.99 -5.86
CA VAL A 88 3.73 -5.25 -5.94
C VAL A 88 2.97 -5.40 -4.62
N VAL A 89 2.86 -4.30 -3.88
CA VAL A 89 2.23 -4.25 -2.55
C VAL A 89 1.20 -3.14 -2.54
N PHE A 90 -0.04 -3.49 -2.20
CA PHE A 90 -1.11 -2.54 -1.92
C PHE A 90 -1.18 -2.26 -0.42
N ALA A 91 -1.35 -1.00 -0.04
CA ALA A 91 -1.51 -0.63 1.36
C ALA A 91 -2.84 -1.17 1.89
N VAL A 92 -2.76 -2.03 2.89
CA VAL A 92 -3.93 -2.52 3.62
C VAL A 92 -4.27 -1.51 4.71
N PRO A 93 -5.53 -1.07 4.83
CA PRO A 93 -5.90 -0.14 5.89
C PRO A 93 -5.55 -0.69 7.27
N GLU A 94 -4.67 0.00 8.00
CA GLU A 94 -4.34 -0.28 9.40
C GLU A 94 -5.39 0.11 10.47
N PRO A 95 -6.57 0.72 10.22
CA PRO A 95 -7.50 1.10 11.29
C PRO A 95 -7.88 -0.06 12.22
N SER A 96 -7.94 -1.30 11.71
CA SER A 96 -8.24 -2.49 12.51
C SER A 96 -7.14 -2.80 13.51
N THR A 97 -5.86 -2.63 13.15
CA THR A 97 -4.73 -2.85 14.05
C THR A 97 -4.80 -1.89 15.25
N TRP A 98 -5.05 -0.61 14.98
CA TRP A 98 -5.22 0.40 16.04
C TRP A 98 -6.43 0.09 16.93
N ALA A 99 -7.57 -0.26 16.33
CA ALA A 99 -8.77 -0.64 17.08
C ALA A 99 -8.52 -1.87 17.97
N MET A 100 -7.80 -2.88 17.47
CA MET A 100 -7.45 -4.08 18.24
C MET A 100 -6.45 -3.77 19.37
N MET A 101 -5.51 -2.85 19.17
CA MET A 101 -4.61 -2.37 20.23
C MET A 101 -5.39 -1.63 21.31
N PHE A 102 -6.29 -0.71 20.94
CA PHE A 102 -7.13 0.00 21.90
C PHE A 102 -8.05 -0.96 22.67
N LEU A 103 -8.65 -1.92 21.98
CA LEU A 103 -9.45 -2.96 22.60
C LEU A 103 -8.61 -3.77 23.60
N GLY A 104 -7.44 -4.27 23.18
CA GLY A 104 -6.53 -5.05 24.02
C GLY A 104 -6.07 -4.30 25.27
N PHE A 105 -5.55 -3.08 25.10
CA PHE A 105 -5.11 -2.25 26.22
C PHE A 105 -6.28 -1.79 27.11
N GLY A 106 -7.44 -1.53 26.51
CA GLY A 106 -8.68 -1.23 27.23
C GLY A 106 -9.09 -2.39 28.15
N MET A 107 -9.07 -3.63 27.65
CA MET A 107 -9.38 -4.82 28.44
C MET A 107 -8.38 -5.04 29.58
N ILE A 108 -7.07 -4.93 29.31
CA ILE A 108 -6.04 -5.09 30.35
C ILE A 108 -6.20 -4.01 31.43
N GLY A 109 -6.38 -2.75 31.04
CA GLY A 109 -6.53 -1.63 31.96
C GLY A 109 -7.79 -1.73 32.83
N THR A 110 -8.91 -2.19 32.27
CA THR A 110 -10.15 -2.40 33.04
C THR A 110 -10.03 -3.56 34.02
N ALA A 111 -9.46 -4.70 33.60
CA ALA A 111 -9.23 -5.86 34.47
C ALA A 111 -8.29 -5.53 35.65
N ALA A 112 -7.22 -4.78 35.40
CA ALA A 112 -6.29 -4.33 36.45
C ALA A 112 -6.96 -3.42 37.49
N ARG A 113 -7.83 -2.50 37.05
CA ARG A 113 -8.60 -1.62 37.95
C ARG A 113 -9.62 -2.41 38.76
N TYR A 114 -10.31 -3.37 38.14
CA TYR A 114 -11.30 -4.21 38.82
C TYR A 114 -10.68 -5.01 39.99
N ARG A 115 -9.51 -5.63 39.77
CA ARG A 115 -8.79 -6.38 40.82
C ARG A 115 -8.40 -5.54 42.04
N ARG A 116 -8.13 -4.24 41.88
CA ARG A 116 -7.73 -3.36 42.98
C ARG A 116 -8.91 -2.99 43.90
N ARG A 117 -10.15 -3.05 43.42
CA ARG A 117 -11.35 -2.70 44.21
C ARG A 117 -11.69 -3.75 45.29
N ASN A 118 -11.24 -5.00 45.15
CA ASN A 118 -11.59 -6.09 46.06
C ASN A 118 -10.57 -6.34 47.20
N ARG A 119 -9.73 -5.36 47.57
CA ARG A 119 -8.87 -5.50 48.75
C ARG A 119 -9.60 -5.03 50.00
N ASN A 120 -10.31 -5.94 50.67
CA ASN A 120 -10.76 -5.73 52.05
C ASN A 120 -9.53 -5.68 52.95
N VAL A 121 -9.21 -4.48 53.46
CA VAL A 121 -8.17 -4.31 54.47
C VAL A 121 -8.78 -4.68 55.81
N SER A 122 -8.43 -5.85 56.34
CA SER A 122 -8.72 -6.21 57.74
C SER A 122 -7.58 -5.68 58.61
N TYR A 123 -7.89 -4.76 59.52
CA TYR A 123 -6.99 -4.35 60.60
C TYR A 123 -7.10 -5.34 61.77
N ALA A 124 -5.98 -5.59 62.44
CA ALA A 124 -5.84 -6.45 63.61
C ALA A 124 -5.68 -5.60 64.89
#